data_AF-U3KBY7-F1
#
_entry.id   AF-U3KBY7-F1
#
_cell.length_a   1.000
_cell.length_b   1.000
_cell.length_c   1.000
_cell.angle_alpha   90.00
_cell.angle_beta   90.00
_cell.angle_gamma   90.00
#
_symmetry.space_group_name_H-M   'P 1'
#
loop_
_entity.id
_entity.type
_entity.pdbx_description
1 polymer ?
#
loop_
_entity_poly.entity_id
_entity_poly.type
_entity_poly.pdbx_seq_one_letter_code
_entity_poly.pdbx_strand_id
1 'polypeptide(L)'
;FTEDQKSTQSQDEFKLEDLKKLEPILKNILTYNKEFPFDVQPVPLRKILAPGEEEHLEFEEDDEEGGAGAGSPDSFPARVPGTLLPRLPSEPGMTLLTINIEKIGLKDAGQCIDPYITVSVKDLNGIDLTPVQDTPVALRKEDTYVHFNVDIEIQKHIERLTKGAAIFFEFKHYKPKKRFTSTKCFAFMEMDEIKPGAIVIELYKKPTDFKRKKLQLLTKKPLYLHLHQTLHKE
;
A
#
# COMPACT_ATOMS: atom_id res chain seq x y z
N PHE A 1 -35.43 -4.49 -48.97
CA PHE A 1 -34.49 -3.37 -48.99
C PHE A 1 -33.54 -3.56 -47.83
N THR A 2 -32.35 -4.05 -48.11
CA THR A 2 -31.29 -4.32 -47.14
C THR A 2 -30.22 -3.27 -47.40
N GLU A 3 -29.98 -2.38 -46.42
CA GLU A 3 -28.95 -1.35 -46.52
C GLU A 3 -27.61 -1.92 -46.04
N ASP A 4 -26.66 -2.03 -46.96
CA ASP A 4 -25.26 -2.33 -46.64
C ASP A 4 -24.54 -1.05 -46.17
N GLN A 5 -24.06 -1.06 -44.92
CA GLN A 5 -23.10 -0.08 -44.41
C GLN A 5 -21.76 -0.23 -45.13
N LYS A 6 -21.41 0.75 -45.97
CA LYS A 6 -20.12 0.82 -46.65
C LYS A 6 -19.11 1.56 -45.76
N SER A 7 -18.20 0.81 -45.15
CA SER A 7 -17.04 1.34 -44.40
C SER A 7 -15.99 1.89 -45.37
N THR A 8 -15.71 3.19 -45.31
CA THR A 8 -14.59 3.83 -46.02
C THR A 8 -13.29 3.59 -45.26
N GLN A 9 -12.64 2.45 -45.54
CA GLN A 9 -11.27 2.20 -45.12
C GLN A 9 -10.33 2.93 -46.11
N SER A 10 -9.72 4.02 -45.66
CA SER A 10 -8.64 4.69 -46.41
C SER A 10 -7.48 3.70 -46.57
N GLN A 11 -7.26 3.23 -47.80
CA GLN A 11 -6.10 2.44 -48.15
C GLN A 11 -4.88 3.37 -48.22
N ASP A 12 -4.30 3.71 -47.07
CA ASP A 12 -2.90 4.12 -47.04
C ASP A 12 -2.06 2.87 -47.30
N GLU A 13 -1.79 2.63 -48.58
CA GLU A 13 -0.94 1.54 -49.07
C GLU A 13 0.45 1.68 -48.47
N PHE A 14 0.87 0.68 -47.69
CA PHE A 14 2.19 0.61 -47.06
C PHE A 14 3.28 0.58 -48.14
N LYS A 15 4.08 1.64 -48.25
CA LYS A 15 5.03 1.79 -49.36
C LYS A 15 6.39 1.19 -49.02
N LEU A 16 7.17 0.89 -50.05
CA LEU A 16 8.52 0.32 -49.89
C LEU A 16 9.44 1.26 -49.07
N GLU A 17 9.18 2.56 -49.11
CA GLU A 17 9.87 3.57 -48.32
C GLU A 17 9.60 3.43 -46.82
N ASP A 18 8.42 2.95 -46.42
CA ASP A 18 8.08 2.71 -45.02
C ASP A 18 8.80 1.47 -44.47
N LEU A 19 9.08 0.48 -45.32
CA LEU A 19 9.87 -0.69 -44.97
C LEU A 19 11.35 -0.32 -44.73
N LYS A 20 11.89 0.66 -45.49
CA LYS A 20 13.24 1.20 -45.26
C LYS A 20 13.37 1.97 -43.94
N LYS A 21 12.28 2.56 -43.42
CA LYS A 21 12.27 3.21 -42.10
C LYS A 21 12.43 2.22 -40.95
N LEU A 22 12.14 0.93 -41.18
CA LEU A 22 12.27 -0.12 -40.17
C LEU A 22 13.69 -0.70 -40.08
N GLU A 23 14.56 -0.49 -41.07
CA GLU A 23 15.95 -0.97 -41.04
C GLU A 23 16.76 -0.51 -39.81
N PRO A 24 16.78 0.78 -39.42
CA PRO A 24 17.52 1.21 -38.23
C PRO A 24 16.91 0.67 -36.93
N ILE A 25 15.59 0.46 -36.89
CA ILE A 25 14.88 -0.09 -35.72
C ILE A 25 15.23 -1.57 -35.56
N LEU A 26 15.19 -2.34 -36.65
CA LEU A 26 15.59 -3.73 -36.68
C LEU A 26 17.08 -3.89 -36.38
N LYS A 27 17.95 -3.01 -36.89
CA LYS A 27 19.37 -2.99 -36.51
C LYS A 27 19.55 -2.75 -35.01
N ASN A 28 18.83 -1.82 -34.40
CA ASN A 28 18.91 -1.56 -32.94
C ASN A 28 18.44 -2.76 -32.10
N ILE A 29 17.41 -3.48 -32.55
CA ILE A 29 16.90 -4.70 -31.87
C ILE A 29 17.88 -5.87 -32.07
N LEU A 30 18.49 -5.99 -33.25
CA LEU A 30 19.42 -7.07 -33.61
C LEU A 30 20.86 -6.80 -33.18
N THR A 31 21.24 -5.57 -32.81
CA THR A 31 22.38 -5.27 -31.92
C THR A 31 22.03 -5.71 -30.50
N TYR A 32 21.82 -7.02 -30.40
CA TYR A 32 21.94 -7.80 -29.20
C TYR A 32 23.17 -7.35 -28.41
N ASN A 33 22.95 -6.85 -27.19
CA ASN A 33 24.02 -6.64 -26.21
C ASN A 33 24.77 -7.97 -26.05
N LYS A 34 26.00 -8.04 -26.56
CA LYS A 34 26.89 -9.21 -26.43
C LYS A 34 27.46 -9.40 -25.01
N GLU A 35 26.97 -8.66 -24.02
CA GLU A 35 27.23 -8.89 -22.59
C GLU A 35 26.14 -9.73 -21.91
N PHE A 36 25.45 -10.54 -22.70
CA PHE A 36 24.68 -11.68 -22.22
C PHE A 36 25.39 -12.93 -22.73
N PRO A 37 25.91 -13.81 -21.85
CA PRO A 37 25.25 -14.28 -20.64
C PRO A 37 25.82 -13.65 -19.36
N PHE A 38 24.93 -13.26 -18.44
CA PHE A 38 25.32 -13.21 -17.03
C PHE A 38 25.88 -14.58 -16.68
N ASP A 39 27.10 -14.61 -16.15
CA ASP A 39 27.65 -15.78 -15.50
C ASP A 39 26.74 -16.05 -14.30
N VAL A 40 25.74 -16.91 -14.50
CA VAL A 40 24.89 -17.40 -13.42
C VAL A 40 25.77 -18.35 -12.63
N GLN A 41 26.59 -17.77 -11.76
CA GLN A 41 27.24 -18.50 -10.67
C GLN A 41 26.13 -19.38 -10.05
N PRO A 42 26.31 -20.71 -9.99
CA PRO A 42 25.27 -21.57 -9.46
C PRO A 42 24.95 -21.07 -8.06
N VAL A 43 23.69 -20.67 -7.85
CA VAL A 43 23.20 -20.30 -6.52
C VAL A 43 23.57 -21.45 -5.61
N PRO A 44 24.36 -21.22 -4.54
CA PRO A 44 24.69 -22.28 -3.61
C PRO A 44 23.40 -22.93 -3.17
N LEU A 45 23.26 -24.24 -3.41
CA LEU A 45 22.17 -25.02 -2.85
C LEU A 45 22.22 -24.79 -1.33
N ARG A 46 21.30 -23.98 -0.81
CA ARG A 46 21.15 -23.80 0.63
C ARG A 46 20.93 -25.19 1.21
N LYS A 47 21.95 -25.72 1.88
CA LYS A 47 21.79 -26.87 2.75
C LYS A 47 20.75 -26.47 3.77
N ILE A 48 19.71 -27.28 3.91
CA ILE A 48 18.76 -27.16 5.01
C ILE A 48 19.56 -27.43 6.27
N LEU A 49 20.01 -26.38 6.95
CA LEU A 49 20.72 -26.49 8.22
C LEU A 49 19.70 -26.63 9.36
N ALA A 50 20.05 -27.46 10.33
CA ALA A 50 19.29 -27.64 11.55
C ALA A 50 19.30 -26.33 12.39
N PRO A 51 18.35 -26.14 13.30
CA PRO A 51 18.22 -24.89 14.06
C PRO A 51 19.49 -24.61 14.88
N GLY A 52 20.20 -23.49 14.61
CA GLY A 52 21.29 -23.04 15.47
C GLY A 52 22.45 -22.23 14.85
N GLU A 53 22.56 -22.06 13.53
CA GLU A 53 23.68 -21.33 12.92
C GLU A 53 23.18 -20.22 11.96
N GLU A 54 23.57 -18.96 12.20
CA GLU A 54 23.23 -17.79 11.38
C GLU A 54 24.42 -17.38 10.49
N GLU A 55 24.19 -17.21 9.18
CA GLU A 55 25.12 -16.51 8.28
C GLU A 55 24.81 -15.00 8.24
N HIS A 56 25.87 -14.21 8.39
CA HIS A 56 25.91 -12.76 8.26
C HIS A 56 25.71 -12.37 6.79
N LEU A 57 24.50 -11.93 6.42
CA LEU A 57 24.23 -11.33 5.11
C LEU A 57 24.34 -9.81 5.21
N GLU A 58 25.39 -9.25 4.61
CA GLU A 58 25.53 -7.83 4.34
C GLU A 58 24.37 -7.35 3.46
N PHE A 59 23.64 -6.34 3.93
CA PHE A 59 22.57 -5.69 3.19
C PHE A 59 22.95 -4.23 3.03
N GLU A 60 22.75 -3.70 1.82
CA GLU A 60 23.04 -2.30 1.50
C GLU A 60 22.41 -1.36 2.55
N GLU A 61 23.25 -0.49 3.08
CA GLU A 61 22.95 0.49 4.11
C GLU A 61 22.02 1.56 3.52
N ASP A 62 20.74 1.54 3.87
CA ASP A 62 19.93 2.75 3.82
C ASP A 62 20.34 3.60 5.04
N ASP A 63 21.10 4.66 4.78
CA ASP A 63 21.52 5.68 5.75
C ASP A 63 20.36 6.13 6.66
N GLU A 64 20.35 5.67 7.92
CA GLU A 64 19.48 6.20 8.99
C GLU A 64 20.35 6.70 10.15
N GLU A 65 20.42 8.02 10.30
CA GLU A 65 21.00 8.71 11.45
C GLU A 65 20.01 8.72 12.63
N GLY A 66 20.50 8.31 13.80
CA GLY A 66 20.14 8.86 15.10
C GLY A 66 19.05 8.17 15.93
N GLY A 67 19.45 7.61 17.08
CA GLY A 67 18.58 7.56 18.27
C GLY A 67 18.63 6.28 19.10
N ALA A 68 19.33 6.34 20.24
CA ALA A 68 19.61 5.24 21.15
C ALA A 68 18.41 4.71 21.96
N GLY A 69 18.48 3.44 22.36
CA GLY A 69 17.58 2.85 23.36
C GLY A 69 17.92 1.38 23.63
N ALA A 70 18.80 1.14 24.60
CA ALA A 70 19.17 -0.19 25.08
C ALA A 70 18.01 -0.86 25.84
N GLY A 71 17.75 -2.14 25.58
CA GLY A 71 16.77 -2.94 26.31
C GLY A 71 16.96 -4.45 26.15
N SER A 72 17.03 -5.15 27.28
CA SER A 72 17.26 -6.58 27.59
C SER A 72 16.58 -7.65 26.71
N PRO A 73 17.02 -8.93 26.78
CA PRO A 73 16.51 -10.00 25.93
C PRO A 73 15.20 -10.61 26.46
N ASP A 74 14.48 -11.25 25.54
CA ASP A 74 13.37 -12.19 25.76
C ASP A 74 12.11 -11.70 26.46
N SER A 75 11.31 -10.97 25.70
CA SER A 75 9.87 -11.22 25.62
C SER A 75 9.39 -10.69 24.27
N PHE A 76 9.01 -11.60 23.37
CA PHE A 76 8.21 -11.19 22.22
C PHE A 76 6.95 -10.53 22.78
N PRO A 77 6.60 -9.29 22.40
CA PRO A 77 5.37 -8.68 22.89
C PRO A 77 4.22 -9.60 22.49
N ALA A 78 3.43 -10.01 23.48
CA ALA A 78 2.19 -10.73 23.24
C ALA A 78 1.40 -9.99 22.16
N ARG A 79 0.99 -10.70 21.09
CA ARG A 79 0.28 -10.12 19.96
C ARG A 79 -0.86 -9.25 20.48
N VAL A 80 -0.73 -7.94 20.33
CA VAL A 80 -1.70 -6.99 20.87
C VAL A 80 -3.01 -7.20 20.10
N PRO A 81 -4.14 -7.47 20.78
CA PRO A 81 -5.45 -7.48 20.13
C PRO A 81 -5.68 -6.08 19.54
N GLY A 82 -6.23 -5.99 18.32
CA GLY A 82 -6.57 -4.69 17.73
C GLY A 82 -7.48 -3.85 18.64
N THR A 83 -7.51 -2.54 18.43
CA THR A 83 -8.28 -1.57 19.24
C THR A 83 -9.52 -1.05 18.54
N LEU A 84 -10.05 -1.83 17.58
CA LEU A 84 -11.25 -1.46 16.82
C LEU A 84 -12.46 -1.28 17.74
N LEU A 85 -13.23 -0.24 17.49
CA LEU A 85 -14.40 0.15 18.27
C LEU A 85 -15.69 -0.23 17.54
N PRO A 86 -16.79 -0.52 18.27
CA PRO A 86 -18.06 -0.84 17.66
C PRO A 86 -18.65 0.39 16.96
N ARG A 87 -19.63 0.14 16.09
CA ARG A 87 -20.40 1.21 15.43
C ARG A 87 -21.14 2.06 16.45
N LEU A 88 -21.11 3.37 16.26
CA LEU A 88 -21.91 4.32 17.03
C LEU A 88 -23.42 4.08 16.79
N PRO A 89 -24.28 4.48 17.74
CA PRO A 89 -25.72 4.49 17.49
C PRO A 89 -26.07 5.42 16.32
N SER A 90 -27.01 5.00 15.49
CA SER A 90 -27.57 5.83 14.43
C SER A 90 -28.30 7.03 15.03
N GLU A 91 -28.23 8.17 14.36
CA GLU A 91 -28.97 9.38 14.70
C GLU A 91 -29.79 9.82 13.48
N PRO A 92 -31.07 10.24 13.64
CA PRO A 92 -31.91 10.62 12.51
C PRO A 92 -31.28 11.72 11.64
N GLY A 93 -31.21 11.47 10.33
CA GLY A 93 -30.65 12.43 9.38
C GLY A 93 -29.12 12.55 9.40
N MET A 94 -28.43 11.69 10.15
CA MET A 94 -26.97 11.59 10.18
C MET A 94 -26.49 10.31 9.49
N THR A 95 -25.24 10.31 9.05
CA THR A 95 -24.65 9.18 8.32
C THR A 95 -23.44 8.64 9.07
N LEU A 96 -23.41 7.33 9.27
CA LEU A 96 -22.23 6.60 9.78
C LEU A 96 -21.44 5.99 8.62
N LEU A 97 -20.13 5.91 8.78
CA LEU A 97 -19.21 5.36 7.79
C LEU A 97 -18.52 4.11 8.34
N THR A 98 -18.69 3.00 7.64
CA THR A 98 -17.90 1.79 7.83
C THR A 98 -16.93 1.65 6.65
N ILE A 99 -15.66 1.40 6.95
CA ILE A 99 -14.62 1.14 5.94
C ILE A 99 -14.12 -0.27 6.14
N ASN A 100 -14.34 -1.13 5.15
CA ASN A 100 -13.64 -2.41 5.08
C ASN A 100 -12.24 -2.18 4.51
N ILE A 101 -11.22 -2.51 5.28
CA ILE A 101 -9.85 -2.60 4.75
C ILE A 101 -9.69 -4.00 4.16
N GLU A 102 -9.66 -4.09 2.83
CA GLU A 102 -9.55 -5.38 2.14
C GLU A 102 -8.10 -5.88 2.17
N LYS A 103 -7.20 -5.10 1.56
CA LYS A 103 -5.79 -5.44 1.39
C LYS A 103 -4.94 -4.21 1.08
N ILE A 104 -3.64 -4.33 1.28
CA ILE A 104 -2.65 -3.32 0.89
C ILE A 104 -1.57 -3.95 0.01
N GLY A 105 -1.26 -3.28 -1.11
CA GLY A 105 -0.20 -3.66 -2.04
C GLY A 105 1.13 -3.04 -1.65
N LEU A 106 2.17 -3.85 -1.45
CA LEU A 106 3.55 -3.42 -1.15
C LEU A 106 4.54 -4.26 -1.96
N LYS A 107 5.70 -3.71 -2.31
CA LYS A 107 6.72 -4.48 -3.06
C LYS A 107 7.27 -5.66 -2.26
N ASP A 108 7.26 -5.53 -0.93
CA ASP A 108 7.86 -6.42 0.05
C ASP A 108 6.82 -6.82 1.13
N ALA A 109 5.55 -6.99 0.74
CA ALA A 109 4.45 -7.30 1.66
C ALA A 109 4.72 -8.56 2.50
N GLY A 110 5.22 -9.63 1.85
CA GLY A 110 5.51 -10.91 2.51
C GLY A 110 6.53 -10.80 3.65
N GLN A 111 7.46 -9.84 3.55
CA GLN A 111 8.54 -9.60 4.52
C GLN A 111 8.08 -8.79 5.73
N CYS A 112 6.90 -8.18 5.70
CA CYS A 112 6.38 -7.41 6.82
C CYS A 112 5.97 -8.35 7.97
N ILE A 113 6.56 -8.17 9.15
CA ILE A 113 6.30 -8.99 10.34
C ILE A 113 5.24 -8.30 11.19
N ASP A 114 4.27 -9.09 11.65
CA ASP A 114 3.10 -8.64 12.41
C ASP A 114 2.48 -7.32 11.87
N PRO A 115 2.12 -7.26 10.57
CA PRO A 115 1.62 -6.04 9.99
C PRO A 115 0.23 -5.70 10.51
N TYR A 116 0.00 -4.43 10.80
CA TYR A 116 -1.32 -3.88 11.14
C TYR A 116 -1.48 -2.48 10.56
N ILE A 117 -2.71 -1.97 10.56
CA ILE A 117 -3.00 -0.60 10.13
C ILE A 117 -3.56 0.18 11.32
N THR A 118 -3.00 1.37 11.54
CA THR A 118 -3.58 2.38 12.43
C THR A 118 -4.46 3.30 11.61
N VAL A 119 -5.71 3.46 12.04
CA VAL A 119 -6.68 4.38 11.46
C VAL A 119 -6.94 5.55 12.40
N SER A 120 -6.84 6.76 11.88
CA SER A 120 -7.08 8.00 12.63
C SER A 120 -7.82 9.01 11.78
N VAL A 121 -8.71 9.79 12.38
CA VAL A 121 -9.41 10.88 11.69
C VAL A 121 -8.84 12.19 12.22
N LYS A 122 -8.29 13.01 11.34
CA LYS A 122 -7.57 14.22 11.72
C LYS A 122 -8.10 15.45 11.00
N ASP A 123 -7.98 16.59 11.66
CA ASP A 123 -8.32 17.90 11.08
C ASP A 123 -7.21 18.44 10.14
N LEU A 124 -7.37 19.67 9.64
CA LEU A 124 -6.40 20.36 8.79
C LEU A 124 -5.03 20.61 9.48
N ASN A 125 -5.00 20.62 10.81
CA ASN A 125 -3.79 20.82 11.59
C ASN A 125 -3.10 19.50 11.98
N GLY A 126 -3.73 18.36 11.68
CA GLY A 126 -3.25 17.02 12.04
C GLY A 126 -3.66 16.58 13.44
N ILE A 127 -4.64 17.24 14.05
CA ILE A 127 -5.16 16.91 15.38
C ILE A 127 -6.26 15.86 15.26
N ASP A 128 -6.22 14.85 16.14
CA ASP A 128 -7.22 13.79 16.17
C ASP A 128 -8.62 14.31 16.51
N LEU A 129 -9.59 13.95 15.67
CA LEU A 129 -11.01 14.24 15.84
C LEU A 129 -11.79 13.07 16.46
N THR A 130 -11.23 11.88 16.43
CA THR A 130 -11.79 10.63 16.97
C THR A 130 -10.68 9.81 17.64
N PRO A 131 -11.03 8.85 18.51
CA PRO A 131 -10.06 7.86 19.00
C PRO A 131 -9.36 7.15 17.84
N VAL A 132 -8.06 6.93 17.99
CA VAL A 132 -7.24 6.14 17.07
C VAL A 132 -7.58 4.66 17.24
N GLN A 133 -7.67 3.93 16.12
CA GLN A 133 -8.03 2.51 16.10
C GLN A 133 -6.98 1.71 15.35
N ASP A 134 -6.55 0.59 15.92
CA ASP A 134 -5.60 -0.33 15.30
C ASP A 134 -6.31 -1.60 14.87
N THR A 135 -6.08 -2.03 13.63
CA THR A 135 -6.52 -3.35 13.19
C THR A 135 -5.81 -4.45 13.98
N PRO A 136 -6.40 -5.64 14.09
CA PRO A 136 -5.64 -6.83 14.43
C PRO A 136 -4.45 -7.02 13.47
N VAL A 137 -3.45 -7.77 13.92
CA VAL A 137 -2.34 -8.19 13.07
C VAL A 137 -2.86 -9.07 11.93
N ALA A 138 -2.53 -8.69 10.69
CA ALA A 138 -2.89 -9.45 9.51
C ALA A 138 -2.03 -10.71 9.37
N LEU A 139 -2.69 -11.87 9.27
CA LEU A 139 -2.04 -13.18 9.17
C LEU A 139 -1.85 -13.62 7.71
N ARG A 140 -2.73 -13.18 6.81
CA ARG A 140 -2.72 -13.61 5.41
C ARG A 140 -1.86 -12.65 4.57
N LYS A 141 -0.68 -13.12 4.20
CA LYS A 141 0.30 -12.38 3.40
C LYS A 141 0.64 -13.14 2.13
N GLU A 142 0.82 -12.39 1.06
CA GLU A 142 1.36 -12.81 -0.23
C GLU A 142 2.65 -12.01 -0.50
N ASP A 143 3.33 -12.27 -1.62
CA ASP A 143 4.56 -11.56 -1.97
C ASP A 143 4.35 -10.04 -2.06
N THR A 144 3.21 -9.63 -2.64
CA THR A 144 2.91 -8.22 -2.92
C THR A 144 1.67 -7.68 -2.19
N TYR A 145 0.94 -8.51 -1.44
CA TYR A 145 -0.25 -8.08 -0.72
C TYR A 145 -0.28 -8.56 0.73
N VAL A 146 -0.80 -7.71 1.62
CA VAL A 146 -1.25 -8.10 2.97
C VAL A 146 -2.77 -7.96 3.00
N HIS A 147 -3.49 -9.01 3.38
CA HIS A 147 -4.95 -9.01 3.45
C HIS A 147 -5.43 -8.81 4.89
N PHE A 148 -6.38 -7.90 5.05
CA PHE A 148 -6.97 -7.54 6.33
C PHE A 148 -8.42 -8.04 6.43
N ASN A 149 -9.24 -7.71 5.42
CA ASN A 149 -10.68 -7.97 5.38
C ASN A 149 -11.38 -7.64 6.72
N VAL A 150 -11.12 -6.45 7.24
CA VAL A 150 -11.62 -6.02 8.55
C VAL A 150 -12.40 -4.73 8.40
N ASP A 151 -13.56 -4.66 9.06
CA ASP A 151 -14.38 -3.46 9.12
C ASP A 151 -13.89 -2.52 10.20
N ILE A 152 -13.85 -1.23 9.89
CA ILE A 152 -13.53 -0.16 10.82
C ILE A 152 -14.69 0.82 10.83
N GLU A 153 -15.17 1.10 12.03
CA GLU A 153 -16.28 1.99 12.27
C GLU A 153 -15.74 3.39 12.62
N ILE A 154 -16.01 4.37 11.77
CA ILE A 154 -15.58 5.74 12.04
C ILE A 154 -16.39 6.30 13.21
N GLN A 155 -15.69 6.67 14.28
CA GLN A 155 -16.27 7.06 15.56
C GLN A 155 -16.79 8.52 15.56
N LYS A 156 -17.43 8.93 14.45
CA LYS A 156 -18.13 10.21 14.30
C LYS A 156 -19.04 10.15 13.07
N HIS A 157 -20.24 10.72 13.19
CA HIS A 157 -21.11 10.95 12.02
C HIS A 157 -20.44 11.87 11.00
N ILE A 158 -20.63 11.59 9.72
CA ILE A 158 -19.96 12.29 8.61
C ILE A 158 -20.25 13.80 8.67
N GLU A 159 -21.48 14.18 8.97
CA GLU A 159 -21.95 15.56 9.03
C GLU A 159 -21.30 16.37 10.17
N ARG A 160 -20.76 15.68 11.19
CA ARG A 160 -20.06 16.29 12.33
C ARG A 160 -18.54 16.37 12.14
N LEU A 161 -18.01 15.86 11.04
CA LEU A 161 -16.61 16.01 10.68
C LEU A 161 -16.38 17.42 10.11
N THR A 162 -15.30 18.07 10.55
CA THR A 162 -14.97 19.43 10.11
C THR A 162 -14.54 19.42 8.65
N LYS A 163 -14.82 20.50 7.91
CA LYS A 163 -14.34 20.66 6.54
C LYS A 163 -12.81 20.60 6.52
N GLY A 164 -12.27 19.79 5.62
CA GLY A 164 -10.84 19.55 5.52
C GLY A 164 -10.31 18.48 6.48
N ALA A 165 -11.17 17.77 7.22
CA ALA A 165 -10.76 16.53 7.87
C ALA A 165 -10.31 15.47 6.84
N ALA A 166 -9.54 14.49 7.30
CA ALA A 166 -9.18 13.32 6.51
C ALA A 166 -9.04 12.08 7.41
N ILE A 167 -9.27 10.92 6.82
CA ILE A 167 -9.07 9.61 7.44
C ILE A 167 -7.71 9.10 6.99
N PHE A 168 -6.81 8.85 7.94
CA PHE A 168 -5.47 8.34 7.69
C PHE A 168 -5.39 6.85 7.98
N PHE A 169 -4.61 6.16 7.16
CA PHE A 169 -4.30 4.74 7.28
C PHE A 169 -2.78 4.59 7.32
N GLU A 170 -2.21 4.31 8.49
CA GLU A 170 -0.78 4.09 8.65
C GLU A 170 -0.50 2.60 8.70
N PHE A 171 0.21 2.07 7.70
CA PHE A 171 0.66 0.69 7.71
C PHE A 171 1.90 0.56 8.58
N LYS A 172 1.83 -0.32 9.59
CA LYS A 172 2.87 -0.56 10.58
C LYS A 172 3.31 -2.01 10.52
N HIS A 173 4.60 -2.24 10.79
CA HIS A 173 5.15 -3.58 10.91
C HIS A 173 6.26 -3.60 11.97
N TYR A 174 6.53 -4.79 12.52
CA TYR A 174 7.67 -4.98 13.42
C TYR A 174 8.97 -5.07 12.63
N LYS A 175 10.00 -4.34 13.07
CA LYS A 175 11.37 -4.41 12.51
C LYS A 175 12.27 -5.19 13.47
N PRO A 176 12.61 -6.47 13.21
CA PRO A 176 13.39 -7.29 14.14
C PRO A 176 14.75 -6.70 14.50
N LYS A 177 15.49 -6.20 13.49
CA LYS A 177 16.81 -5.58 13.67
C LYS A 177 16.78 -4.37 14.61
N LYS A 178 15.67 -3.62 14.62
CA LYS A 178 15.53 -2.42 15.44
C LYS A 178 14.68 -2.65 16.70
N ARG A 179 14.06 -3.83 16.83
CA ARG A 179 13.22 -4.25 17.97
C ARG A 179 12.06 -3.29 18.29
N PHE A 180 11.50 -2.64 17.26
CA PHE A 180 10.34 -1.76 17.42
C PHE A 180 9.40 -1.83 16.21
N THR A 181 8.15 -1.40 16.42
CA THR A 181 7.15 -1.26 15.35
C THR A 181 7.30 0.08 14.65
N SER A 182 7.52 0.06 13.34
CA SER A 182 7.67 1.26 12.51
C SER A 182 6.48 1.42 11.57
N THR A 183 6.02 2.66 11.38
CA THR A 183 5.22 3.02 10.21
C THR A 183 6.11 2.85 8.98
N LYS A 184 5.63 2.12 7.96
CA LYS A 184 6.33 1.93 6.68
C LYS A 184 5.86 2.96 5.66
N CYS A 185 4.55 3.15 5.59
CA CYS A 185 3.88 4.05 4.66
C CYS A 185 2.50 4.43 5.21
N PHE A 186 1.89 5.43 4.60
CA PHE A 186 0.55 5.87 4.93
C PHE A 186 -0.28 6.15 3.67
N ALA A 187 -1.60 6.09 3.82
CA ALA A 187 -2.58 6.62 2.88
C ALA A 187 -3.53 7.55 3.65
N PHE A 188 -4.26 8.38 2.94
CA PHE A 188 -5.34 9.15 3.53
C PHE A 188 -6.47 9.33 2.53
N MET A 189 -7.68 9.57 3.05
CA MET A 189 -8.89 9.85 2.28
C MET A 189 -9.49 11.16 2.78
N GLU A 190 -9.76 12.09 1.88
CA GLU A 190 -10.45 13.34 2.20
C GLU A 190 -11.98 13.15 2.25
N MET A 191 -12.67 14.13 2.83
CA MET A 191 -14.11 14.04 3.05
C MET A 191 -14.95 13.94 1.76
N ASP A 192 -14.47 14.49 0.65
CA ASP A 192 -15.15 14.47 -0.66
C ASP A 192 -14.93 13.16 -1.44
N GLU A 193 -13.99 12.34 -0.99
CA GLU A 193 -13.75 10.97 -1.48
C GLU A 193 -14.68 9.94 -0.80
N ILE A 194 -15.41 10.35 0.25
CA ILE A 194 -16.34 9.47 0.96
C ILE A 194 -17.57 9.20 0.10
N LYS A 195 -17.64 8.00 -0.46
CA LYS A 195 -18.70 7.55 -1.38
C LYS A 195 -18.93 6.05 -1.19
N PRO A 196 -20.16 5.54 -1.36
CA PRO A 196 -20.40 4.11 -1.23
C PRO A 196 -19.66 3.33 -2.32
N GLY A 197 -19.10 2.19 -1.95
CA GLY A 197 -18.43 1.25 -2.85
C GLY A 197 -16.91 1.17 -2.68
N ALA A 198 -16.26 0.51 -3.63
CA ALA A 198 -14.82 0.28 -3.60
C ALA A 198 -14.02 1.54 -3.97
N ILE A 199 -12.91 1.76 -3.27
CA ILE A 199 -11.91 2.80 -3.56
C ILE A 199 -10.51 2.23 -3.40
N VAL A 200 -9.57 2.71 -4.22
CA VAL A 200 -8.15 2.42 -4.08
C VAL A 200 -7.41 3.73 -3.86
N ILE A 201 -6.47 3.72 -2.91
CA ILE A 201 -5.73 4.92 -2.52
C ILE A 201 -4.23 4.63 -2.59
N GLU A 202 -3.46 5.58 -3.14
CA GLU A 202 -2.01 5.50 -3.19
C GLU A 202 -1.34 5.56 -1.82
N LEU A 203 -0.12 5.04 -1.78
CA LEU A 203 0.69 4.96 -0.57
C LEU A 203 1.81 5.99 -0.63
N TYR A 204 2.02 6.67 0.49
CA TYR A 204 3.04 7.68 0.69
C TYR A 204 4.12 7.20 1.67
N LYS A 205 5.35 7.66 1.49
CA LYS A 205 6.50 7.33 2.34
C LYS A 205 6.36 7.96 3.72
N LYS A 206 6.85 7.26 4.75
CA LYS A 206 7.06 7.83 6.09
C LYS A 206 8.00 9.06 6.03
N PRO A 207 7.96 9.98 7.02
CA PRO A 207 6.98 10.06 8.11
C PRO A 207 5.60 10.50 7.61
N THR A 208 4.55 10.13 8.35
CA THR A 208 3.17 10.51 8.02
C THR A 208 2.99 12.03 8.12
N ASP A 209 2.60 12.67 7.01
CA ASP A 209 2.27 14.10 7.01
C ASP A 209 0.77 14.30 7.15
N PHE A 210 0.32 14.48 8.41
CA PHE A 210 -1.09 14.68 8.72
C PHE A 210 -1.67 16.00 8.18
N LYS A 211 -0.82 16.95 7.76
CA LYS A 211 -1.25 18.21 7.12
C LYS A 211 -1.31 18.10 5.59
N ARG A 212 -0.86 16.97 5.03
CA ARG A 212 -0.88 16.66 3.58
C ARG A 212 -0.21 17.75 2.73
N LYS A 213 0.91 18.31 3.20
CA LYS A 213 1.65 19.38 2.51
C LYS A 213 2.84 18.88 1.71
N LYS A 214 3.50 17.82 2.16
CA LYS A 214 4.71 17.26 1.56
C LYS A 214 4.53 15.75 1.37
N LEU A 215 3.84 15.39 0.30
CA LEU A 215 3.54 14.01 -0.02
C LEU A 215 4.60 13.44 -0.96
N GLN A 216 5.20 12.31 -0.57
CA GLN A 216 6.14 11.55 -1.40
C GLN A 216 5.58 10.17 -1.67
N LEU A 217 5.28 9.87 -2.94
CA LEU A 217 4.73 8.57 -3.33
C LEU A 217 5.71 7.43 -2.99
N LEU A 218 5.19 6.36 -2.38
CA LEU A 218 5.97 5.16 -2.04
C LEU A 218 6.43 4.42 -3.29
N THR A 219 5.54 4.30 -4.28
CA THR A 219 5.78 3.54 -5.51
C THR A 219 4.90 4.02 -6.65
N LYS A 220 5.42 4.01 -7.88
CA LYS A 220 4.64 4.23 -9.11
C LYS A 220 3.97 2.97 -9.65
N LYS A 221 4.31 1.80 -9.09
CA LYS A 221 3.67 0.52 -9.44
C LYS A 221 2.20 0.53 -8.97
N PRO A 222 1.30 -0.23 -9.62
CA PRO A 222 -0.12 -0.30 -9.23
C PRO A 222 -0.30 -1.13 -7.95
N LEU A 223 0.18 -0.59 -6.84
CA LEU A 223 0.16 -1.17 -5.49
C LEU A 223 -0.48 -0.15 -4.56
N TYR A 224 -1.71 -0.43 -4.15
CA TYR A 224 -2.61 0.51 -3.47
C TYR A 224 -3.14 -0.07 -2.17
N LEU A 225 -3.71 0.79 -1.33
CA LEU A 225 -4.63 0.38 -0.28
C LEU A 225 -6.02 0.19 -0.89
N HIS A 226 -6.60 -1.00 -0.76
CA HIS A 226 -7.94 -1.32 -1.24
C HIS A 226 -8.93 -1.24 -0.09
N LEU A 227 -9.98 -0.43 -0.27
CA LEU A 227 -11.00 -0.18 0.72
C LEU A 227 -12.39 -0.36 0.10
N HIS A 228 -13.36 -0.75 0.92
CA HIS A 228 -14.78 -0.69 0.55
C HIS A 228 -15.55 0.15 1.58
N GLN A 229 -16.25 1.17 1.11
CA GLN A 229 -16.97 2.13 1.93
C GLN A 229 -18.46 1.80 1.98
N THR A 230 -19.01 1.74 3.18
CA THR A 230 -20.45 1.56 3.40
C THR A 230 -20.98 2.74 4.21
N LEU A 231 -21.95 3.47 3.64
CA LEU A 231 -22.62 4.58 4.31
C LEU A 231 -23.94 4.07 4.91
N HIS A 232 -24.11 4.26 6.20
CA HIS A 232 -25.30 3.88 6.95
C HIS A 232 -26.10 5.14 7.26
N LYS A 233 -27.25 5.31 6.60
CA LYS A 233 -28.17 6.41 6.81
C LYS A 233 -29.51 5.87 7.31
N GLU A 234 -30.06 6.52 8.34
CA GLU A 234 -31.39 6.26 8.87
C GLU A 234 -32.32 7.46 8.65
#